data_AF-A0A2V6GG30-F1
#
_entry.id   AF-A0A2V6GG30-F1
#
_cell.length_a   1.000
_cell.length_b   1.000
_cell.length_c   1.000
_cell.angle_alpha   90.00
_cell.angle_beta   90.00
_cell.angle_gamma   90.00
#
_symmetry.space_group_name_H-M   'P 1'
#
loop_
_entity.id
_entity.type
_entity.pdbx_description
1 polymer ?
#
loop_
_entity_poly.entity_id
_entity_poly.type
_entity_poly.pdbx_seq_one_letter_code
_entity_poly.pdbx_strand_id
1 'polypeptide(L)'
;MTSSASIPKAGTKSEMISDTRNAPKYFASNRLNDVKVRFYRGTAVAQGNESWQRHNGERGRFVWTDTWIRRNGRWQIVAAEDLIAPESAR
;
A
#
# COMPACT_ATOMS: atom_id res chain seq x y z
N MET A 1 -14.89 6.86 -19.86
CA MET A 1 -14.48 5.55 -19.32
C MET A 1 -14.58 5.64 -17.81
N THR A 2 -15.62 5.05 -17.22
CA THR A 2 -15.80 5.04 -15.77
C THR A 2 -14.80 4.08 -15.15
N SER A 3 -13.78 4.62 -14.49
CA SER A 3 -12.92 3.82 -13.61
C SER A 3 -13.81 3.28 -12.50
N SER A 4 -14.06 1.97 -12.51
CA SER A 4 -14.70 1.30 -11.38
C SER A 4 -13.68 1.30 -10.25
N ALA A 5 -13.79 2.28 -9.34
CA ALA A 5 -13.06 2.25 -8.08
C ALA A 5 -13.46 0.95 -7.37
N SER A 6 -12.54 -0.02 -7.26
CA SER A 6 -12.82 -1.20 -6.45
C SER A 6 -12.96 -0.75 -5.00
N ILE A 7 -14.09 -1.07 -4.38
CA ILE A 7 -14.32 -0.82 -2.96
C ILE A 7 -13.19 -1.49 -2.17
N PRO A 8 -12.49 -0.80 -1.24
CA PRO A 8 -11.44 -1.42 -0.45
C PRO A 8 -12.01 -2.58 0.35
N LYS A 9 -11.43 -3.78 0.20
CA LYS A 9 -11.76 -4.91 1.05
C LYS A 9 -11.11 -4.69 2.42
N ALA A 10 -11.92 -4.45 3.45
CA ALA A 10 -11.42 -4.49 4.82
C ALA A 10 -11.01 -5.93 5.17
N GLY A 11 -9.77 -6.11 5.64
CA GLY A 11 -9.20 -7.41 6.00
C GLY A 11 -8.46 -7.37 7.32
N THR A 12 -8.44 -8.49 8.03
CA THR A 12 -7.63 -8.65 9.23
C THR A 12 -6.15 -8.73 8.89
N LYS A 13 -5.29 -8.48 9.88
CA LYS A 13 -3.83 -8.64 9.73
C LYS A 13 -3.45 -10.03 9.20
N SER A 14 -4.12 -11.08 9.67
CA SER A 14 -3.80 -12.46 9.26
C SER A 14 -4.11 -12.70 7.78
N GLU A 15 -5.25 -12.21 7.32
CA GLU A 15 -5.66 -12.30 5.91
C GLU A 15 -4.69 -11.52 5.02
N MET A 16 -4.37 -10.27 5.37
CA MET A 16 -3.45 -9.44 4.58
C MET A 16 -2.05 -10.06 4.46
N ILE A 17 -1.52 -10.65 5.54
CA ILE A 17 -0.23 -11.36 5.49
C ILE A 17 -0.35 -12.60 4.59
N SER A 18 -1.44 -13.36 4.68
CA SER A 18 -1.67 -14.54 3.86
C SER A 18 -1.72 -14.19 2.37
N ASP A 19 -2.46 -13.14 2.01
CA ASP A 19 -2.58 -12.66 0.63
C ASP A 19 -1.22 -12.16 0.11
N THR A 20 -0.48 -11.42 0.93
CA THR A 20 0.86 -10.89 0.58
C THR A 20 1.88 -12.00 0.32
N ARG A 21 1.82 -13.14 1.02
CA ARG A 21 2.72 -14.29 0.75
C ARG A 21 2.61 -14.80 -0.69
N ASN A 22 1.44 -14.63 -1.31
CA ASN A 22 1.22 -15.03 -2.70
C ASN A 22 1.57 -13.92 -3.70
N ALA A 23 1.79 -12.68 -3.26
CA ALA A 23 2.07 -11.54 -4.15
C ALA A 23 3.24 -11.76 -5.13
N PRO A 24 4.38 -12.39 -4.76
CA PRO A 24 5.48 -12.63 -5.69
C PRO A 24 5.12 -13.53 -6.89
N LYS A 25 4.04 -14.31 -6.80
CA LYS A 25 3.53 -15.11 -7.93
C LYS A 25 2.97 -14.23 -9.04
N TYR A 26 2.54 -13.02 -8.72
CA TYR A 26 1.85 -12.12 -9.65
C TYR A 26 2.71 -10.91 -10.01
N PHE A 27 3.42 -10.34 -9.04
CA PHE A 27 4.24 -9.14 -9.19
C PHE A 27 5.71 -9.51 -9.44
N ALA A 28 6.28 -8.94 -10.50
CA ALA A 28 7.70 -9.02 -10.82
C ALA A 28 8.51 -7.95 -10.06
N SER A 29 7.91 -6.78 -9.82
CA SER A 29 8.54 -5.72 -9.04
C SER A 29 7.49 -4.84 -8.36
N ASN A 30 7.90 -4.23 -7.25
CA ASN A 30 7.18 -3.15 -6.61
C ASN A 30 8.21 -2.15 -6.07
N ARG A 31 8.10 -0.88 -6.47
CA ARG A 31 9.08 0.16 -6.18
C ARG A 31 8.43 1.33 -5.48
N LEU A 32 8.86 1.58 -4.25
CA LEU A 32 8.52 2.79 -3.52
C LEU A 32 9.05 4.04 -4.21
N ASN A 33 8.18 5.03 -4.40
CA ASN A 33 8.50 6.27 -5.10
C ASN A 33 8.71 7.43 -4.11
N ASP A 34 7.64 7.88 -3.46
CA ASP A 34 7.67 9.00 -2.50
C ASP A 34 6.78 8.69 -1.30
N VAL A 35 7.18 9.18 -0.13
CA VAL A 35 6.44 9.04 1.13
C VAL A 35 6.52 10.33 1.93
N LYS A 36 5.35 10.83 2.34
CA LYS A 36 5.21 11.93 3.29
C LYS A 36 4.74 11.39 4.62
N VAL A 37 5.48 11.67 5.68
CA VAL A 37 5.16 11.20 7.04
C VAL A 37 4.83 12.40 7.93
N ARG A 38 3.71 12.30 8.65
CA ARG A 38 3.31 13.27 9.68
C ARG A 38 3.27 12.58 11.04
N PHE A 39 3.98 13.16 12.01
CA PHE A 39 4.08 12.61 13.36
C PHE A 39 3.12 13.32 14.33
N TYR A 40 2.47 12.52 15.17
CA TYR A 40 1.54 12.94 16.21
C TYR A 40 1.87 12.18 17.50
N ARG A 41 2.91 12.62 18.22
CA ARG A 41 3.45 11.91 19.41
C ARG A 41 3.77 10.44 19.10
N GLY A 42 3.02 9.52 19.71
CA GLY A 42 3.15 8.08 19.52
C GLY A 42 2.40 7.55 18.30
N THR A 43 1.85 8.41 17.44
CA THR A 43 1.15 8.05 16.21
C THR A 43 1.86 8.68 15.02
N ALA A 44 1.81 8.04 13.86
CA ALA A 44 2.25 8.63 12.60
C ALA A 44 1.28 8.26 11.48
N VAL A 45 1.12 9.17 10.52
CA VAL A 45 0.42 8.91 9.27
C VAL A 45 1.44 9.01 8.14
N ALA A 46 1.64 7.91 7.42
CA ALA A 46 2.47 7.87 6.23
C ALA A 46 1.55 7.82 5.01
N GLN A 47 1.80 8.68 4.03
CA GLN A 47 1.09 8.67 2.75
C GLN A 47 2.12 8.58 1.64
N GLY A 48 1.92 7.63 0.73
CA GLY A 48 2.93 7.35 -0.28
C GLY A 48 2.35 6.74 -1.54
N ASN A 49 3.25 6.40 -2.44
CA ASN A 49 2.90 5.67 -3.64
C ASN A 49 4.02 4.75 -4.14
N GLU A 50 3.63 3.68 -4.81
CA GLU A 50 4.53 2.61 -5.26
C GLU A 50 4.18 2.15 -6.68
N SER A 51 5.17 2.12 -7.58
CA SER A 51 4.97 1.59 -8.93
C SER A 51 5.22 0.09 -8.95
N TRP A 52 4.28 -0.67 -9.51
CA TRP A 52 4.39 -2.12 -9.61
C TRP A 52 4.38 -2.59 -11.06
N GLN A 53 5.00 -3.74 -11.29
CA GLN A 53 4.94 -4.48 -12.56
C GLN A 53 4.59 -5.93 -12.29
N ARG A 54 3.67 -6.49 -13.07
CA ARG A 54 3.30 -7.91 -13.05
C ARG A 54 4.12 -8.72 -14.06
N HIS A 55 4.19 -10.03 -13.86
CA HIS A 55 4.91 -10.95 -14.77
C HIS A 55 4.32 -10.96 -16.19
N ASN A 56 3.03 -10.64 -16.35
CA ASN A 56 2.37 -10.53 -17.66
C ASN A 56 2.62 -9.18 -18.37
N GLY A 57 3.47 -8.32 -17.81
CA GLY A 57 3.81 -7.01 -18.39
C GLY A 57 2.91 -5.86 -17.94
N GLU A 58 1.80 -6.11 -17.26
CA GLU A 58 0.94 -5.05 -16.72
C GLU A 58 1.69 -4.18 -15.70
N ARG A 59 1.36 -2.89 -15.71
CA ARG A 59 1.95 -1.88 -14.82
C ARG A 59 0.84 -1.06 -14.17
N GLY A 60 1.13 -0.55 -12.99
CA GLY A 60 0.26 0.38 -12.30
C GLY A 60 0.93 0.94 -11.07
N ARG A 61 0.14 1.58 -10.22
CA ARG A 61 0.63 2.19 -8.99
C ARG A 61 -0.34 1.98 -7.84
N PHE A 62 0.20 1.73 -6.66
CA PHE A 62 -0.53 1.91 -5.40
C PHE A 62 -0.37 3.35 -4.92
N VAL A 63 -1.46 3.95 -4.48
CA VAL A 63 -1.47 5.19 -3.68
C VAL A 63 -2.08 4.82 -2.35
N TRP A 64 -1.39 5.12 -1.26
CA TRP A 64 -1.73 4.53 0.03
C TRP A 64 -1.63 5.52 1.20
N THR A 65 -2.37 5.19 2.27
CA THR A 65 -2.28 5.84 3.58
C THR A 65 -2.16 4.78 4.66
N ASP A 66 -1.05 4.81 5.39
CA ASP A 66 -0.78 3.93 6.53
C ASP A 66 -0.83 4.73 7.84
N THR A 67 -1.56 4.21 8.81
CA THR A 67 -1.58 4.72 10.18
C THR A 67 -0.75 3.83 11.09
N TRP A 68 0.21 4.45 11.77
CA TRP A 68 1.17 3.79 12.65
C TRP A 68 0.99 4.23 14.09
N ILE A 69 1.15 3.29 15.04
CA ILE A 69 1.24 3.58 16.48
C ILE A 69 2.54 3.00 17.03
N ARG A 70 3.23 3.76 17.89
CA ARG A 70 4.41 3.34 18.62
C ARG A 70 4.00 2.64 19.91
N ARG A 71 4.17 1.33 19.98
CA ARG A 71 3.89 0.49 21.16
C ARG A 71 5.19 -0.14 21.65
N ASN A 72 5.49 0.02 22.95
CA ASN A 72 6.70 -0.52 23.58
C ASN A 72 7.98 -0.20 22.79
N GLY A 73 8.11 1.06 22.36
CA GLY A 73 9.25 1.55 21.59
C GLY A 73 9.24 1.21 20.09
N ARG A 74 8.32 0.38 19.59
CA ARG A 74 8.26 -0.09 18.19
C ARG A 74 7.08 0.49 17.44
N TRP A 75 7.30 0.95 16.21
CA TRP A 75 6.23 1.37 15.30
C TRP A 75 5.53 0.17 14.70
N GLN A 76 4.20 0.21 14.66
CA GLN A 76 3.35 -0.84 14.11
C GLN A 76 2.22 -0.21 13.30
N ILE A 77 1.95 -0.75 12.11
CA ILE A 77 0.76 -0.39 11.33
C ILE A 77 -0.48 -0.88 12.10
N VAL A 78 -1.46 0.01 12.27
CA VAL A 78 -2.76 -0.30 12.88
C VAL A 78 -3.92 -0.15 11.90
N ALA A 79 -3.72 0.57 10.80
CA ALA A 79 -4.63 0.65 9.66
C ALA A 79 -3.80 0.96 8.40
N ALA A 80 -4.22 0.41 7.27
CA ALA A 80 -3.65 0.66 5.95
C ALA A 80 -4.80 0.74 4.94
N GLU A 81 -4.70 1.66 3.99
CA GLU A 81 -5.64 1.80 2.90
C GLU A 81 -4.87 2.03 1.60
N ASP A 82 -5.14 1.18 0.62
CA ASP A 82 -4.51 1.19 -0.70
C ASP A 82 -5.54 1.42 -1.80
N LEU A 83 -5.18 2.26 -2.77
CA LEU A 83 -5.92 2.45 -4.00
C LEU A 83 -5.02 2.10 -5.18
N ILE A 84 -5.59 1.43 -6.18
CA ILE A 84 -4.92 1.21 -7.47
C ILE A 84 -5.20 2.41 -8.37
N ALA A 85 -4.13 3.02 -8.87
CA ALA A 85 -4.17 4.11 -9.82
C ALA A 85 -3.34 3.77 -11.07
N PRO A 86 -3.64 4.39 -12.22
CA PRO A 86 -2.75 4.35 -13.38
C PRO A 86 -1.34 4.85 -13.01
N GLU A 87 -0.33 4.35 -13.75
CA GLU A 87 1.02 4.91 -13.68
C GLU A 87 0.95 6.39 -14.11
N SER A 88 1.53 7.31 -13.33
CA SER A 88 1.55 8.73 -13.71
C SER A 88 2.30 8.88 -15.02
N ALA A 89 1.73 9.59 -16.00
CA ALA A 89 2.54 10.15 -17.08
C ALA A 89 3.65 10.98 -16.41
N ARG A 90 4.90 10.66 -16.75
CA ARG A 90 6.05 11.47 -16.33
C ARG A 90 6.08 12.78 -17.08
#